data_AF-A0A7Y5FKG3-F1
#
_entry.id   AF-A0A7Y5FKG3-F1
#
_cell.length_a   1.000
_cell.length_b   1.000
_cell.length_c   1.000
_cell.angle_alpha   90.00
_cell.angle_beta   90.00
_cell.angle_gamma   90.00
#
_symmetry.space_group_name_H-M   'P 1'
#
loop_
_entity.id
_entity.type
_entity.pdbx_description
1 polymer ?
#
loop_
_entity_poly.entity_id
_entity_poly.type
_entity_poly.pdbx_seq_one_letter_code
_entity_poly.pdbx_strand_id
1 'polypeptide(L)' 'MEQLTITLPTEVATQLKSAAENLGVQPEDFLLASLQEKLARLDSEFVDAMKYVLKKNAELYKRLAQ' A
#
# COMPACT_ATOMS: atom_id res chain seq x y z
N MET A 1 -2.63 12.58 16.09
CA MET A 1 -1.39 11.83 15.90
C MET A 1 -1.49 10.60 16.76
N GLU A 2 -1.29 9.43 16.17
CA GLU A 2 -1.25 8.15 16.89
C GLU A 2 0.17 7.63 16.85
N GLN A 3 0.64 7.06 17.95
CA GLN A 3 1.98 6.50 18.07
C GLN A 3 1.87 4.98 18.13
N LEU A 4 2.60 4.30 17.25
CA LEU A 4 2.67 2.86 17.18
C LEU A 4 4.08 2.41 17.56
N THR A 5 4.20 1.55 18.56
CA THR A 5 5.47 0.91 18.92
C THR A 5 5.50 -0.50 18.34
N ILE A 6 6.48 -0.78 17.48
CA ILE A 6 6.63 -2.10 16.84
C ILE A 6 7.95 -2.71 17.32
N THR A 7 7.87 -3.92 17.86
CA THR A 7 9.07 -4.71 18.18
C THR A 7 9.52 -5.44 16.91
N LEU A 8 10.74 -5.14 16.45
CA LEU A 8 11.33 -5.77 15.29
C LEU A 8 12.41 -6.77 15.71
N PRO A 9 12.57 -7.90 14.99
CA PRO A 9 13.76 -8.73 15.12
C PRO A 9 15.03 -7.91 14.84
N THR A 10 16.12 -8.23 15.54
CA THR A 10 17.37 -7.47 15.43
C THR A 10 17.90 -7.40 14.00
N GLU A 11 17.82 -8.50 13.21
CA GLU A 11 18.25 -8.47 11.81
C GLU A 11 17.42 -7.47 10.99
N VAL A 12 16.10 -7.45 11.18
CA VAL A 12 15.18 -6.57 10.44
C VAL A 12 15.42 -5.11 10.81
N ALA A 13 15.61 -4.83 12.11
CA ALA A 13 15.93 -3.48 12.57
C ALA A 13 17.27 -2.98 12.01
N THR A 14 18.25 -3.87 11.86
CA THR A 14 19.57 -3.53 11.28
C THR A 14 19.43 -3.22 9.79
N GLN A 15 18.71 -4.04 9.04
CA GLN A 15 18.47 -3.81 7.61
C GLN A 15 17.70 -2.51 7.36
N LEU A 16 16.69 -2.21 8.20
CA LEU A 16 15.93 -0.96 8.13
C LEU A 16 16.85 0.26 8.31
N LYS A 17 17.73 0.24 9.32
CA LYS A 17 18.69 1.32 9.56
C LYS A 17 19.62 1.51 8.37
N SER A 18 20.21 0.44 7.85
CA SER A 18 21.09 0.53 6.68
C SER A 18 20.37 1.06 5.44
N ALA A 19 19.11 0.65 5.20
CA ALA A 19 18.32 1.16 4.08
C ALA A 19 18.02 2.66 4.23
N ALA A 20 17.68 3.11 5.43
CA ALA A 20 17.43 4.52 5.72
C ALA A 20 18.71 5.37 5.60
N GLU A 21 19.84 4.88 6.12
CA GLU A 21 21.16 5.51 6.00
C GLU A 21 21.57 5.69 4.54
N ASN A 22 21.38 4.68 3.70
CA ASN A 22 21.68 4.75 2.26
C ASN A 22 20.88 5.84 1.53
N LEU A 23 19.70 6.18 2.05
CA LEU A 23 18.82 7.21 1.50
C LEU A 23 18.95 8.55 2.25
N GLY A 24 19.78 8.62 3.29
CA GLY A 24 19.98 9.82 4.11
C GLY A 24 18.74 10.24 4.90
N VAL A 25 17.84 9.30 5.21
CA VAL A 25 16.58 9.55 5.95
C VAL A 25 16.59 8.84 7.31
N GLN A 26 15.67 9.22 8.20
CA GLN A 26 15.48 8.48 9.44
C GLN A 26 14.79 7.13 9.18
N PRO A 27 15.09 6.08 9.96
CA PRO A 27 14.42 4.78 9.86
C PRO A 27 12.89 4.88 9.96
N GLU A 28 12.38 5.78 10.80
CA GLU A 28 10.96 6.03 10.99
C GLU A 28 10.33 6.65 9.73
N ASP A 29 11.00 7.61 9.10
CA ASP A 29 10.52 8.26 7.87
C ASP A 29 10.52 7.27 6.70
N PHE A 30 11.56 6.43 6.60
CA PHE A 30 11.61 5.36 5.61
C PHE A 30 10.46 4.37 5.79
N LEU A 31 10.20 3.95 7.03
CA LEU A 31 9.11 3.03 7.35
C LEU A 31 7.74 3.65 7.04
N LEU A 32 7.55 4.93 7.39
CA LEU A 32 6.31 5.67 7.15
C LEU A 32 6.05 5.82 5.65
N ALA A 33 7.05 6.22 4.87
CA ALA A 33 6.92 6.35 3.42
C ALA A 33 6.58 5.01 2.75
N SER A 34 7.24 3.93 3.19
CA SER A 34 6.95 2.57 2.71
C SER A 34 5.53 2.12 3.06
N LEU A 35 5.06 2.45 4.27
CA LEU A 35 3.70 2.12 4.71
C LEU A 35 2.66 2.92 3.91
N GLN A 36 2.88 4.21 3.70
CA GLN A 36 2.00 5.08 2.91
C GLN A 36 1.90 4.61 1.45
N GLU A 37 3.02 4.26 0.83
CA GLU A 37 3.03 3.70 -0.52
C GLU A 37 2.22 2.40 -0.59
N LYS A 38 2.42 1.50 0.39
CA LYS A 38 1.71 0.21 0.42
C LYS A 38 0.21 0.39 0.64
N LEU A 39 -0.20 1.31 1.50
CA LEU A 39 -1.61 1.63 1.71
C LEU A 39 -2.24 2.25 0.44
N ALA A 40 -1.55 3.20 -0.19
CA ALA A 40 -2.02 3.81 -1.43
C ALA A 40 -2.16 2.79 -2.57
N ARG A 41 -1.25 1.82 -2.66
CA ARG A 41 -1.36 0.71 -3.64
C ARG A 41 -2.59 -0.15 -3.38
N LEU A 42 -2.85 -0.54 -2.13
CA LEU A 42 -4.04 -1.33 -1.78
C LEU A 42 -5.33 -0.60 -2.19
N ASP A 43 -5.40 0.71 -1.95
CA ASP A 43 -6.55 1.52 -2.37
C ASP A 43 -6.70 1.55 -3.90
N SER A 44 -5.59 1.70 -4.63
CA SER A 44 -5.62 1.72 -6.10
C SER A 44 -6.03 0.38 -6.71
N GLU A 45 -5.50 -0.74 -6.20
CA GLU A 45 -5.85 -2.09 -6.65
C GLU A 45 -7.34 -2.39 -6.40
N PHE A 46 -7.85 -1.96 -5.24
CA PHE A 46 -9.27 -2.07 -4.92
C PHE A 46 -10.14 -1.26 -5.88
N VAL A 47 -9.78 0.00 -6.15
CA VAL A 47 -10.50 0.87 -7.08
C VAL A 47 -10.53 0.28 -8.49
N ASP A 48 -9.42 -0.31 -8.95
CA ASP A 48 -9.35 -0.89 -10.28
C ASP A 48 -10.15 -2.19 -10.38
N ALA A 49 -10.16 -3.03 -9.33
CA ALA A 49 -11.05 -4.17 -9.25
C ALA A 49 -12.53 -3.74 -9.28
N MET A 50 -12.90 -2.68 -8.56
CA MET A 50 -14.26 -2.12 -8.60
C MET A 50 -14.65 -1.63 -10.00
N LYS A 51 -13.77 -0.86 -10.67
CA LYS A 51 -14.02 -0.39 -12.05
C LYS A 51 -14.23 -1.57 -13.01
N TYR A 52 -13.44 -2.64 -12.85
CA TYR A 52 -13.59 -3.85 -13.65
C TYR A 52 -14.96 -4.49 -13.45
N VAL A 53 -15.40 -4.67 -12.20
CA VAL A 53 -16.73 -5.23 -11.88
C VAL A 53 -17.85 -4.36 -12.43
N LEU A 54 -17.79 -3.04 -12.24
CA LEU A 54 -18.80 -2.11 -12.76
C LEU A 54 -18.88 -2.15 -14.29
N LYS A 55 -17.73 -2.20 -14.98
CA LYS A 55 -17.68 -2.34 -16.44
C LYS A 55 -18.33 -3.65 -16.88
N LYS A 56 -18.03 -4.77 -16.22
CA LYS A 56 -18.64 -6.07 -16.53
C LYS A 56 -20.13 -6.11 -16.27
N ASN A 57 -20.60 -5.47 -15.21
CA ASN A 57 -22.03 -5.35 -14.94
C ASN A 57 -22.74 -4.48 -15.99
N ALA A 58 -22.15 -3.36 -16.40
CA ALA A 58 -22.70 -2.55 -17.48
C ALA A 58 -22.77 -3.33 -18.82
N GLU A 59 -21.74 -4.13 -19.14
CA GLU A 59 -21.73 -5.04 -20.30
C GLU A 59 -22.80 -6.14 -20.18
N LEU A 60 -23.04 -6.66 -18.97
CA LEU A 60 -24.10 -7.65 -18.71
C LEU A 60 -25.49 -7.04 -18.89
N TYR A 61 -25.77 -5.89 -18.26
CA TYR A 61 -27.06 -5.22 -18.38
C TYR A 61 -27.38 -4.80 -19.82
N LYS A 62 -26.37 -4.34 -20.58
CA LYS A 62 -26.54 -4.05 -22.02
C LYS A 62 -26.97 -5.27 -22.83
N ARG A 63 -26.46 -6.47 -22.49
CA ARG A 63 -26.85 -7.71 -23.16
C ARG A 63 -28.22 -8.22 -22.73
N LEU A 64 -28.60 -8.01 -21.46
CA LEU A 64 -29.87 -8.47 -20.91
C LEU A 64 -31.06 -7.56 -21.26
N ALA A 65 -30.80 -6.31 -21.67
CA ALA A 65 -31.83 -5.38 -22.12
C ALA A 65 -32.10 -5.48 -23.65
N GLN A 66 -31.57 -6.51 -24.32
CA GLN A 66 -31.82 -6.84 -25.73
C GLN A 66 -32.77 -8.02 -25.87
#